data_AF-A0A944J1D1-F1
#
_entry.id   AF-A0A944J1D1-F1
#
_cell.length_a   1.000
_cell.length_b   1.000
_cell.length_c   1.000
_cell.angle_alpha   90.00
_cell.angle_beta   90.00
_cell.angle_gamma   90.00
#
_symmetry.space_group_name_H-M   'P 1'
#
loop_
_entity.id
_entity.type
_entity.pdbx_description
1 polymer ?
#
loop_
_entity_poly.entity_id
_entity_poly.type
_entity_poly.pdbx_seq_one_letter_code
_entity_poly.pdbx_strand_id
1 'polypeptide(L)'
;MSRTEWITATPPTPNGDLHIGHMAGPYLAGDVLRRFLAADGADVRYTTGLDDHQSYVPVRGLKDGGLKGEEVADRYGESIESVWRQAGAAFDAIVRPRRDAGYTAYVQDFVQRLYDQGHIVARTRPLPYCTGCERWLYEAYLKGDCPHCGSGSNGNACEPCGRPNDCADVANPECTGCGAPAELRDCERLYFPLAPFEEQLDAFWQRVDMPPHLRALCERMRAEGLPEIAVSHPSEWGVPVPVEGFRDQRVYVWFEMAPGYLLEWEKCGTGRPAPSPVQFFGFDNGYFHALLFPAAYLADAAEPDAAPLPSAFIVNEFYRLEGLKFSTSRRHAIWAHEELARTSADVLRYHVLSDRPNGRQTSFTSAALAHSRARLA
;
A
#
# COMPACT_ATOMS: atom_id res chain seq x y z
N MET A 1 22.74 -24.00 -7.31
CA MET A 1 21.29 -23.73 -7.30
C MET A 1 21.16 -22.25 -7.61
N SER A 2 20.39 -21.89 -8.65
CA SER A 2 20.08 -20.48 -8.93
C SER A 2 19.37 -19.89 -7.70
N ARG A 3 19.69 -18.63 -7.36
CA ARG A 3 19.01 -17.89 -6.30
C ARG A 3 17.56 -17.71 -6.74
N THR A 4 16.59 -18.06 -5.90
CA THR A 4 15.18 -17.73 -6.15
C THR A 4 15.02 -16.22 -6.10
N GLU A 5 14.47 -15.61 -7.14
CA GLU A 5 14.14 -14.18 -7.17
C GLU A 5 12.74 -13.95 -6.60
N TRP A 6 12.58 -12.98 -5.72
CA TRP A 6 11.28 -12.65 -5.14
C TRP A 6 10.79 -11.29 -5.66
N ILE A 7 9.65 -11.31 -6.32
CA ILE A 7 8.97 -10.12 -6.84
C ILE A 7 7.72 -9.90 -6.00
N THR A 8 7.47 -8.66 -5.59
CA THR A 8 6.21 -8.28 -4.92
C THR A 8 5.49 -7.18 -5.67
N ALA A 9 4.16 -7.19 -5.60
CA ALA A 9 3.31 -6.06 -5.96
C ALA A 9 2.60 -5.57 -4.69
N THR A 10 2.42 -4.24 -4.56
CA THR A 10 1.62 -3.67 -3.47
C THR A 10 0.18 -4.19 -3.51
N PRO A 11 -0.35 -4.67 -2.38
CA PRO A 11 -1.75 -5.03 -2.25
C PRO A 11 -2.69 -3.84 -2.57
N PRO A 12 -3.76 -4.03 -3.35
CA PRO A 12 -4.83 -3.05 -3.43
C PRO A 12 -5.76 -3.20 -2.23
N THR A 13 -6.39 -2.10 -1.84
CA THR A 13 -7.51 -2.12 -0.91
C THR A 13 -8.77 -2.67 -1.58
N PRO A 14 -9.47 -3.67 -1.00
CA PRO A 14 -10.69 -4.22 -1.55
C PRO A 14 -11.93 -3.36 -1.20
N ASN A 15 -11.97 -2.13 -1.71
CA ASN A 15 -13.06 -1.16 -1.51
C ASN A 15 -13.73 -0.73 -2.84
N GLY A 16 -13.39 -1.40 -3.94
CA GLY A 16 -13.83 -1.07 -5.29
C GLY A 16 -13.18 -2.00 -6.31
N ASP A 17 -13.71 -2.00 -7.53
CA ASP A 17 -13.13 -2.75 -8.64
C ASP A 17 -11.82 -2.13 -9.12
N LEU A 18 -10.95 -2.91 -9.78
CA LEU A 18 -9.76 -2.35 -10.42
C LEU A 18 -10.12 -1.62 -11.71
N HIS A 19 -9.63 -0.40 -11.89
CA HIS A 19 -9.55 0.24 -13.20
C HIS A 19 -8.25 -0.13 -13.92
N ILE A 20 -8.21 0.07 -15.25
CA ILE A 20 -7.05 -0.33 -16.07
C ILE A 20 -5.74 0.34 -15.63
N GLY A 21 -5.81 1.52 -15.01
CA GLY A 21 -4.66 2.19 -14.41
C GLY A 21 -3.91 1.33 -13.39
N HIS A 22 -4.64 0.61 -12.53
CA HIS A 22 -4.05 -0.30 -11.54
C HIS A 22 -3.33 -1.47 -12.20
N MET A 23 -3.77 -1.89 -13.39
CA MET A 23 -3.20 -3.03 -14.10
C MET A 23 -1.81 -2.71 -14.68
N ALA A 24 -1.59 -1.48 -15.14
CA ALA A 24 -0.36 -1.05 -15.80
C ALA A 24 0.90 -1.32 -14.95
N GLY A 25 0.81 -0.96 -13.68
CA GLY A 25 1.72 -1.36 -12.62
C GLY A 25 1.08 -0.99 -11.29
N PRO A 26 1.13 -1.90 -10.29
CA PRO A 26 2.24 -2.85 -10.13
C PRO A 26 2.07 -4.22 -10.82
N TYR A 27 0.84 -4.63 -11.16
CA TYR A 27 0.56 -6.05 -11.42
C TYR A 27 1.12 -6.60 -12.73
N LEU A 28 0.81 -5.98 -13.88
CA LEU A 28 1.26 -6.52 -15.18
C LEU A 28 2.75 -6.26 -15.43
N ALA A 29 3.29 -5.17 -14.90
CA ALA A 29 4.71 -4.91 -14.96
C ALA A 29 5.52 -5.97 -14.19
N GLY A 30 5.09 -6.34 -12.99
CA GLY A 30 5.70 -7.44 -12.22
C GLY A 30 5.58 -8.78 -12.94
N ASP A 31 4.43 -9.07 -13.55
CA ASP A 31 4.21 -10.30 -14.33
C ASP A 31 5.13 -10.38 -15.57
N VAL A 32 5.42 -9.25 -16.23
CA VAL A 32 6.40 -9.19 -17.34
C VAL A 32 7.80 -9.54 -16.84
N LEU A 33 8.26 -8.95 -15.73
CA LEU A 33 9.57 -9.26 -15.17
C LEU A 33 9.65 -10.74 -14.76
N ARG A 34 8.61 -11.25 -14.09
CA ARG A 34 8.50 -12.68 -13.72
C ARG A 34 8.70 -13.57 -14.95
N ARG A 35 7.96 -13.33 -16.03
CA ARG A 35 8.03 -14.14 -17.26
C ARG A 35 9.39 -14.05 -17.94
N PHE A 36 10.00 -12.87 -17.95
CA PHE A 36 11.33 -12.67 -18.50
C PHE A 36 12.39 -13.47 -17.73
N LEU A 37 12.42 -13.34 -16.40
CA LEU A 37 13.38 -14.04 -15.55
C LEU A 37 13.18 -15.57 -15.60
N ALA A 38 11.93 -16.04 -15.59
CA ALA A 38 11.63 -17.46 -15.74
C ALA A 38 12.07 -18.02 -17.11
N ALA A 39 11.92 -17.24 -18.18
CA ALA A 39 12.40 -17.62 -19.52
C ALA A 39 13.94 -17.69 -19.60
N ASP A 40 14.64 -16.94 -18.74
CA ASP A 40 16.10 -17.00 -18.56
C ASP A 40 16.54 -18.12 -17.60
N GLY A 41 15.61 -18.95 -17.13
CA GLY A 41 15.87 -20.09 -16.26
C GLY A 41 16.03 -19.75 -14.77
N ALA A 42 15.70 -18.52 -14.36
CA ALA A 42 15.63 -18.17 -12.94
C ALA A 42 14.42 -18.84 -12.26
N ASP A 43 14.60 -19.25 -11.00
CA ASP A 43 13.47 -19.58 -10.14
C ASP A 43 12.89 -18.27 -9.62
N VAL A 44 11.60 -18.01 -9.85
CA VAL A 44 10.98 -16.72 -9.55
C VAL A 44 9.69 -16.95 -8.81
N ARG A 45 9.53 -16.23 -7.71
CA ARG A 45 8.28 -16.16 -6.97
C ARG A 45 7.71 -14.77 -7.03
N TYR A 46 6.47 -14.65 -7.50
CA TYR A 46 5.75 -13.39 -7.61
C TYR A 46 4.54 -13.39 -6.69
N THR A 47 4.54 -12.54 -5.67
CA THR A 47 3.49 -12.48 -4.65
C THR A 47 2.84 -11.11 -4.58
N THR A 48 1.61 -11.09 -4.10
CA THR A 48 0.85 -9.87 -3.78
C THR A 48 -0.08 -10.17 -2.59
N GLY A 49 -0.96 -9.24 -2.24
CA GLY A 49 -2.06 -9.48 -1.31
C GLY A 49 -3.23 -8.55 -1.57
N LEU A 50 -4.11 -8.45 -0.58
CA LEU A 50 -5.09 -7.37 -0.44
C LEU A 50 -4.90 -6.67 0.90
N ASP A 51 -5.29 -5.39 0.97
CA ASP A 51 -5.32 -4.64 2.23
C ASP A 51 -6.69 -4.70 2.88
N ASP A 52 -7.08 -5.89 3.34
CA ASP A 52 -8.42 -6.11 3.91
C ASP A 52 -8.72 -5.14 5.07
N HIS A 53 -7.72 -4.75 5.87
CA HIS A 53 -7.91 -3.96 7.09
C HIS A 53 -7.85 -2.44 6.92
N GLN A 54 -7.70 -1.90 5.70
CA GLN A 54 -7.77 -0.44 5.50
C GLN A 54 -9.16 0.09 5.90
N SER A 55 -9.20 1.27 6.55
CA SER A 55 -10.47 1.93 6.92
C SER A 55 -11.38 2.26 5.73
N TYR A 56 -10.84 2.31 4.51
CA TYR A 56 -11.62 2.50 3.30
C TYR A 56 -12.62 1.36 3.04
N VAL A 57 -12.36 0.15 3.54
CA VAL A 57 -13.26 -1.01 3.39
C VAL A 57 -14.57 -0.81 4.17
N PRO A 58 -14.57 -0.58 5.50
CA PRO A 58 -15.81 -0.28 6.23
C PRO A 58 -16.46 1.04 5.77
N VAL A 59 -15.69 2.06 5.38
CA VAL A 59 -16.26 3.30 4.79
C VAL A 59 -17.01 3.00 3.49
N ARG A 60 -16.50 2.06 2.67
CA ARG A 60 -17.20 1.60 1.48
C ARG A 60 -18.48 0.85 1.84
N GLY A 61 -18.45 -0.01 2.85
CA GLY A 61 -19.63 -0.73 3.33
C GLY A 61 -20.78 0.19 3.72
N LEU A 62 -20.49 1.29 4.40
CA LEU A 62 -21.48 2.33 4.73
C LEU A 62 -22.12 2.95 3.47
N LYS A 63 -21.35 3.13 2.40
CA LYS A 63 -21.85 3.68 1.12
C LYS A 63 -22.64 2.65 0.31
N ASP A 64 -22.30 1.37 0.43
CA ASP A 64 -22.94 0.26 -0.28
C ASP A 64 -24.18 -0.28 0.46
N GLY A 65 -24.88 0.57 1.20
CA GLY A 65 -26.12 0.22 1.89
C GLY A 65 -25.93 -0.40 3.28
N GLY A 66 -24.78 -0.19 3.92
CA GLY A 66 -24.50 -0.69 5.27
C GLY A 66 -23.96 -2.12 5.31
N LEU A 67 -23.32 -2.57 4.23
CA LEU A 67 -22.58 -3.83 4.22
C LEU A 67 -21.48 -3.81 5.28
N LYS A 68 -21.24 -4.96 5.92
CA LYS A 68 -20.13 -5.10 6.87
C LYS A 68 -18.79 -5.09 6.14
N GLY A 69 -17.73 -4.68 6.84
CA GLY A 69 -16.39 -4.61 6.25
C GLY A 69 -15.94 -5.96 5.68
N GLU A 70 -16.32 -7.06 6.31
CA GLU A 70 -16.03 -8.43 5.87
C GLU A 70 -16.64 -8.74 4.51
N GLU A 71 -17.90 -8.36 4.32
CA GLU A 71 -18.63 -8.60 3.07
C GLU A 71 -18.05 -7.76 1.93
N VAL A 72 -17.63 -6.53 2.23
CA VAL A 72 -16.98 -5.63 1.27
C VAL A 72 -15.61 -6.18 0.85
N ALA A 73 -14.77 -6.53 1.83
CA ALA A 73 -13.44 -7.10 1.59
C ALA A 73 -13.53 -8.39 0.76
N ASP A 74 -14.47 -9.27 1.10
CA ASP A 74 -14.66 -10.53 0.40
C ASP A 74 -15.13 -10.31 -1.04
N ARG A 75 -16.19 -9.52 -1.23
CA ARG A 75 -16.76 -9.20 -2.54
C ARG A 75 -15.76 -8.55 -3.48
N TYR A 76 -15.11 -7.47 -3.04
CA TYR A 76 -14.17 -6.75 -3.90
C TYR A 76 -12.87 -7.53 -4.07
N GLY A 77 -12.41 -8.26 -3.05
CA GLY A 77 -11.26 -9.13 -3.19
C GLY A 77 -11.48 -10.23 -4.24
N GLU A 78 -12.66 -10.85 -4.28
CA GLU A 78 -13.01 -11.83 -5.32
C GLU A 78 -13.05 -11.19 -6.72
N SER A 79 -13.58 -9.97 -6.84
CA SER A 79 -13.55 -9.20 -8.09
C SER A 79 -12.12 -8.91 -8.56
N ILE A 80 -11.27 -8.42 -7.65
CA ILE A 80 -9.86 -8.09 -7.90
C ILE A 80 -9.10 -9.34 -8.39
N GLU A 81 -9.20 -10.46 -7.67
CA GLU A 81 -8.55 -11.72 -8.06
C GLU A 81 -9.04 -12.25 -9.41
N SER A 82 -10.34 -12.11 -9.68
CA SER A 82 -10.92 -12.48 -10.97
C SER A 82 -10.34 -11.65 -12.11
N VAL A 83 -10.18 -10.34 -11.93
CA VAL A 83 -9.57 -9.44 -12.91
C VAL A 83 -8.11 -9.83 -13.17
N TRP A 84 -7.32 -10.08 -12.13
CA TRP A 84 -5.92 -10.50 -12.30
C TRP A 84 -5.82 -11.80 -13.12
N ARG A 85 -6.65 -12.80 -12.79
CA ARG A 85 -6.72 -14.06 -13.53
C ARG A 85 -7.10 -13.85 -14.99
N GLN A 86 -8.13 -13.07 -15.26
CA GLN A 86 -8.60 -12.77 -16.61
C GLN A 86 -7.56 -11.97 -17.43
N ALA A 87 -6.79 -11.08 -16.78
CA ALA A 87 -5.70 -10.34 -17.42
C ALA A 87 -4.41 -11.16 -17.59
N GLY A 88 -4.40 -12.43 -17.17
CA GLY A 88 -3.22 -13.29 -17.22
C GLY A 88 -2.09 -12.86 -16.28
N ALA A 89 -2.40 -12.11 -15.23
CA ALA A 89 -1.47 -11.82 -14.13
C ALA A 89 -1.51 -12.98 -13.14
N ALA A 90 -0.46 -13.80 -13.13
CA ALA A 90 -0.38 -14.96 -12.26
C ALA A 90 0.53 -14.67 -11.07
N PHE A 91 0.04 -14.93 -9.86
CA PHE A 91 0.79 -14.83 -8.61
C PHE A 91 0.98 -16.22 -8.01
N ASP A 92 2.13 -16.46 -7.41
CA ASP A 92 2.42 -17.68 -6.65
C ASP A 92 1.73 -17.68 -5.28
N ALA A 93 1.48 -16.48 -4.74
CA ALA A 93 0.66 -16.28 -3.54
C ALA A 93 -0.08 -14.94 -3.61
N ILE A 94 -1.33 -14.95 -3.14
CA ILE A 94 -2.16 -13.76 -2.91
C ILE A 94 -2.57 -13.80 -1.44
N VAL A 95 -1.97 -12.93 -0.63
CA VAL A 95 -2.28 -12.84 0.80
C VAL A 95 -3.64 -12.19 0.99
N ARG A 96 -4.49 -12.84 1.78
CA ARG A 96 -5.77 -12.30 2.25
C ARG A 96 -5.67 -12.17 3.77
N PRO A 97 -5.28 -11.00 4.33
CA PRO A 97 -5.03 -10.83 5.77
C PRO A 97 -6.11 -11.41 6.67
N ARG A 98 -7.40 -11.28 6.29
CA ARG A 98 -8.52 -11.82 7.07
C ARG A 98 -8.73 -13.32 6.96
N ARG A 99 -8.21 -13.95 5.89
CA ARG A 99 -8.43 -15.38 5.57
C ARG A 99 -7.16 -16.22 5.80
N ASP A 100 -6.01 -15.60 5.98
CA ASP A 100 -4.76 -16.31 6.25
C ASP A 100 -4.63 -16.67 7.75
N ALA A 101 -4.51 -17.95 8.04
CA ALA A 101 -4.54 -18.48 9.42
C ALA A 101 -3.35 -18.05 10.29
N GLY A 102 -2.25 -17.56 9.70
CA GLY A 102 -1.05 -17.13 10.43
C GLY A 102 -0.89 -15.61 10.53
N TYR A 103 -1.58 -14.84 9.67
CA TYR A 103 -1.34 -13.41 9.51
C TYR A 103 -1.51 -12.62 10.81
N THR A 104 -2.66 -12.73 11.47
CA THR A 104 -2.95 -11.99 12.71
C THR A 104 -1.93 -12.27 13.81
N ALA A 105 -1.62 -13.55 14.05
CA ALA A 105 -0.66 -13.94 15.09
C ALA A 105 0.74 -13.40 14.77
N TYR A 106 1.18 -13.51 13.52
CA TYR A 106 2.50 -13.03 13.10
C TYR A 106 2.64 -11.51 13.24
N VAL A 107 1.61 -10.74 12.85
CA VAL A 107 1.57 -9.28 13.04
C VAL A 107 1.61 -8.92 14.52
N GLN A 108 0.82 -9.61 15.35
CA GLN A 108 0.81 -9.36 16.80
C GLN A 108 2.16 -9.65 17.43
N ASP A 109 2.77 -10.79 17.11
CA ASP A 109 4.09 -11.14 17.63
C ASP A 109 5.15 -10.10 17.20
N PHE A 110 5.09 -9.63 15.96
CA PHE A 110 5.99 -8.58 15.45
C PHE A 110 5.81 -7.27 16.22
N VAL A 111 4.58 -6.78 16.36
CA VAL A 111 4.27 -5.53 17.08
C VAL A 111 4.68 -5.63 18.55
N GLN A 112 4.40 -6.77 19.20
CA GLN A 112 4.78 -6.98 20.59
C GLN A 112 6.31 -6.97 20.77
N ARG A 113 7.06 -7.66 19.91
CA ARG A 113 8.53 -7.65 19.95
C ARG A 113 9.11 -6.25 19.83
N LEU A 114 8.65 -5.49 18.83
CA LEU A 114 9.15 -4.12 18.63
C LEU A 114 8.78 -3.18 19.78
N TYR A 115 7.63 -3.39 20.42
CA TYR A 115 7.26 -2.68 21.65
C TYR A 115 8.18 -3.05 22.82
N ASP A 116 8.41 -4.33 23.07
CA ASP A 116 9.26 -4.83 24.16
C ASP A 116 10.73 -4.38 24.02
N GLN A 117 11.20 -4.20 22.78
CA GLN A 117 12.51 -3.66 22.44
C GLN A 117 12.59 -2.13 22.54
N GLY A 118 11.47 -1.44 22.79
CA GLY A 118 11.40 0.02 22.90
C GLY A 118 11.41 0.76 21.55
N HIS A 119 11.25 0.05 20.43
CA HIS A 119 11.12 0.66 19.10
C HIS A 119 9.71 1.21 18.86
N ILE A 120 8.69 0.62 19.47
CA ILE A 120 7.33 1.16 19.50
C ILE A 120 7.07 1.77 20.88
N VAL A 121 6.51 2.98 20.89
CA VAL A 121 6.36 3.79 22.10
C VAL A 121 4.95 4.37 22.21
N ALA A 122 4.42 4.42 23.43
CA ALA A 122 3.15 5.10 23.70
C ALA A 122 3.34 6.62 23.63
N ARG A 123 2.37 7.32 23.04
CA ARG A 123 2.26 8.79 23.03
C ARG A 123 0.81 9.20 23.18
N THR A 124 0.55 10.20 24.01
CA THR A 124 -0.71 10.96 23.98
C THR A 124 -0.53 12.14 23.03
N ARG A 125 -1.33 12.17 21.97
CA ARG A 125 -1.35 13.27 20.98
C ARG A 125 -2.78 13.63 20.60
N PRO A 126 -3.02 14.86 20.12
CA PRO A 126 -4.29 15.19 19.49
C PRO A 126 -4.59 14.25 18.32
N LEU A 127 -5.84 13.81 18.19
CA LEU A 127 -6.35 13.08 17.03
C LEU A 127 -7.73 13.68 16.68
N PRO A 128 -8.06 13.86 15.39
CA PRO A 128 -9.37 14.34 15.01
C PRO A 128 -10.48 13.38 15.44
N TYR A 129 -11.57 13.95 15.97
CA TYR A 129 -12.74 13.25 16.47
C TYR A 129 -14.00 13.93 15.94
N CYS A 130 -14.96 13.13 15.48
CA CYS A 130 -16.27 13.62 15.09
C CYS A 130 -17.25 13.40 16.23
N THR A 131 -17.71 14.48 16.87
CA THR A 131 -18.71 14.44 17.93
C THR A 131 -20.03 13.85 17.45
N GLY A 132 -20.50 14.22 16.25
CA GLY A 132 -21.78 13.74 15.73
C GLY A 132 -21.78 12.25 15.33
N CYS A 133 -20.64 11.69 14.95
CA CYS A 133 -20.50 10.27 14.61
C CYS A 133 -19.84 9.45 15.72
N GLU A 134 -19.55 10.08 16.86
CA GLU A 134 -18.89 9.53 18.04
C GLU A 134 -17.68 8.64 17.71
N ARG A 135 -16.78 9.14 16.85
CA ARG A 135 -15.63 8.37 16.37
C ARG A 135 -14.37 9.19 16.15
N TRP A 136 -13.24 8.52 16.32
CA TRP A 136 -11.93 8.99 15.86
C TRP A 136 -11.86 8.98 14.34
N LEU A 137 -11.20 9.98 13.76
CA LEU A 137 -11.04 10.13 12.33
C LEU A 137 -9.57 9.93 11.97
N TYR A 138 -9.34 8.89 11.19
CA TYR A 138 -8.05 8.54 10.61
C TYR A 138 -8.28 8.03 9.20
N GLU A 139 -7.24 8.08 8.35
CA GLU A 139 -7.30 7.62 6.96
C GLU A 139 -8.59 8.04 6.23
N ALA A 140 -9.47 7.09 5.88
CA ALA A 140 -10.67 7.28 5.06
C ALA A 140 -11.83 7.99 5.78
N TYR A 141 -11.77 8.10 7.11
CA TYR A 141 -12.77 8.83 7.90
C TYR A 141 -12.50 10.33 7.95
N LEU A 142 -11.30 10.76 7.55
CA LEU A 142 -10.83 12.13 7.58
C LEU A 142 -10.60 12.65 6.16
N LYS A 143 -11.04 13.88 5.89
CA LYS A 143 -10.63 14.65 4.71
C LYS A 143 -10.21 16.05 5.15
N GLY A 144 -9.35 16.68 4.38
CA GLY A 144 -8.87 18.05 4.63
C GLY A 144 -7.77 18.40 3.65
N ASP A 145 -6.86 19.28 4.04
CA ASP A 145 -5.73 19.72 3.22
C ASP A 145 -4.41 19.20 3.78
N CYS A 146 -3.52 18.75 2.90
CA CYS A 146 -2.19 18.28 3.29
C CYS A 146 -1.38 19.42 3.91
N PRO A 147 -0.80 19.24 5.12
CA PRO A 147 0.00 20.27 5.79
C PRO A 147 1.27 20.65 5.02
N HIS A 148 1.71 19.81 4.08
CA HIS A 148 2.98 19.98 3.38
C HIS A 148 2.85 20.66 2.02
N CYS A 149 1.77 20.38 1.28
CA CYS A 149 1.60 20.90 -0.09
C CYS A 149 0.26 21.62 -0.33
N GLY A 150 -0.64 21.65 0.67
CA GLY A 150 -1.94 22.30 0.59
C GLY A 150 -2.94 21.65 -0.38
N SER A 151 -2.61 20.48 -0.96
CA SER A 151 -3.56 19.73 -1.78
C SER A 151 -4.58 19.01 -0.91
N GLY A 152 -5.78 18.79 -1.45
CA GLY A 152 -6.79 17.96 -0.79
C GLY A 152 -6.24 16.56 -0.46
N SER A 153 -6.42 16.13 0.78
CA SER A 153 -5.81 14.94 1.37
C SER A 153 -6.73 14.29 2.40
N ASN A 154 -6.22 13.28 3.08
CA ASN A 154 -6.91 12.51 4.12
C ASN A 154 -5.91 12.12 5.22
N GLY A 155 -6.35 11.32 6.20
CA GLY A 155 -5.49 10.89 7.31
C GLY A 155 -4.45 9.81 6.95
N ASN A 156 -4.16 9.58 5.66
CA ASN A 156 -3.15 8.65 5.16
C ASN A 156 -2.01 9.43 4.46
N ALA A 157 -1.17 8.76 3.67
CA ALA A 157 -0.21 9.45 2.81
C ALA A 157 -0.89 10.33 1.75
N CYS A 158 -0.32 11.51 1.54
CA CYS A 158 -0.80 12.48 0.56
C CYS A 158 -0.37 12.06 -0.85
N GLU A 159 -1.33 11.69 -1.70
CA GLU A 159 -1.02 11.19 -3.06
C GLU A 159 -0.18 12.16 -3.91
N PRO A 160 -0.40 13.50 -3.91
CA PRO A 160 0.40 14.42 -4.73
C PRO A 160 1.87 14.56 -4.33
N CYS A 161 2.20 14.55 -3.03
CA CYS A 161 3.58 14.77 -2.56
C CYS A 161 4.24 13.52 -1.97
N GLY A 162 3.48 12.42 -1.81
CA GLY A 162 3.94 11.14 -1.28
C GLY A 162 4.22 11.12 0.23
N ARG A 163 4.03 12.24 0.95
CA ARG A 163 4.34 12.34 2.38
C ARG A 163 3.25 11.72 3.25
N PRO A 164 3.61 11.07 4.37
CA PRO A 164 2.63 10.66 5.37
C PRO A 164 2.02 11.90 6.03
N ASN A 165 0.74 11.84 6.38
CA ASN A 165 0.14 12.81 7.29
C ASN A 165 0.02 12.18 8.68
N ASP A 166 0.41 12.89 9.75
CA ASP A 166 -0.22 12.62 11.05
C ASP A 166 -1.63 13.21 10.96
N CYS A 167 -2.64 12.42 11.33
CA CYS A 167 -4.05 12.82 11.19
C CYS A 167 -4.35 14.17 11.86
N ALA A 168 -3.61 14.50 12.93
CA ALA A 168 -3.71 15.77 13.65
C ALA A 168 -3.26 17.00 12.84
N ASP A 169 -2.34 16.81 11.90
CA ASP A 169 -1.73 17.89 11.13
C ASP A 169 -2.54 18.23 9.87
N VAL A 170 -3.55 17.43 9.53
CA VAL A 170 -4.44 17.68 8.40
C VAL A 170 -5.20 18.99 8.64
N ALA A 171 -5.01 19.96 7.76
CA ALA A 171 -5.67 21.26 7.87
C ALA A 171 -7.13 21.16 7.45
N ASN A 172 -7.99 21.98 8.07
CA ASN A 172 -9.45 21.98 7.87
C ASN A 172 -10.06 20.55 7.96
N PRO A 173 -9.79 19.81 9.04
CA PRO A 173 -10.18 18.41 9.13
C PRO A 173 -11.71 18.29 9.22
N GLU A 174 -12.28 17.48 8.33
CA GLU A 174 -13.71 17.18 8.27
C GLU A 174 -13.95 15.68 8.31
N CYS A 175 -15.04 15.27 8.97
CA CYS A 175 -15.53 13.90 8.92
C CYS A 175 -16.03 13.56 7.51
N THR A 176 -15.47 12.53 6.88
CA THR A 176 -15.91 12.06 5.57
C THR A 176 -17.34 11.51 5.59
N GLY A 177 -17.83 11.06 6.75
CA GLY A 177 -19.18 10.51 6.93
C GLY A 177 -20.28 11.56 6.95
N CYS A 178 -20.18 12.55 7.85
CA CYS A 178 -21.24 13.56 8.04
C CYS A 178 -20.88 14.96 7.51
N GLY A 179 -19.63 15.21 7.11
CA GLY A 179 -19.16 16.51 6.62
C GLY A 179 -18.94 17.56 7.71
N ALA A 180 -19.13 17.23 8.99
CA ALA A 180 -18.88 18.17 10.09
C ALA A 180 -17.37 18.38 10.31
N PRO A 181 -16.95 19.60 10.70
CA PRO A 181 -15.59 19.85 11.17
C PRO A 181 -15.22 18.90 12.32
N ALA A 182 -13.97 18.44 12.33
CA ALA A 182 -13.44 17.59 13.38
C ALA A 182 -12.93 18.41 14.57
N GLU A 183 -13.12 17.88 15.77
CA GLU A 183 -12.48 18.39 16.99
C GLU A 183 -11.17 17.64 17.22
N LEU A 184 -10.13 18.32 17.71
CA LEU A 184 -8.93 17.62 18.17
C LEU A 184 -9.11 17.21 19.63
N ARG A 185 -8.90 15.92 19.93
CA ARG A 185 -8.94 15.38 21.29
C ARG A 185 -7.69 14.56 21.56
N ASP A 186 -7.21 14.59 22.80
CA ASP A 186 -6.08 13.76 23.20
C ASP A 186 -6.43 12.28 23.12
N CYS A 187 -5.57 11.53 22.44
CA CYS A 187 -5.68 10.10 22.25
C CYS A 187 -4.31 9.47 22.48
N GLU A 188 -4.25 8.48 23.38
CA GLU A 188 -3.04 7.69 23.56
C GLU A 188 -2.99 6.58 22.51
N ARG A 189 -1.91 6.52 21.74
CA ARG A 189 -1.68 5.52 20.68
C ARG A 189 -0.23 5.05 20.71
N LEU A 190 0.03 3.96 20.01
CA LEU A 190 1.39 3.49 19.77
C LEU A 190 1.98 4.19 18.56
N TYR A 191 3.27 4.53 18.63
CA TYR A 191 4.03 5.20 17.59
C TYR A 191 5.37 4.52 17.36
N PHE A 192 5.85 4.55 16.12
CA PHE A 192 7.14 4.04 15.70
C PHE A 192 8.02 5.22 15.23
N PRO A 193 9.02 5.64 16.02
CA PRO A 193 9.95 6.70 15.66
C PRO A 193 10.89 6.24 14.53
N LEU A 194 10.93 6.98 13.42
CA LEU A 194 11.84 6.66 12.31
C LEU A 194 13.24 7.27 12.47
N ALA A 195 13.36 8.37 13.22
CA ALA A 195 14.63 9.05 13.43
C ALA A 195 15.80 8.14 13.89
N PRO A 196 15.60 7.14 14.78
CA PRO A 196 16.66 6.21 15.16
C PRO A 196 17.23 5.35 14.02
N PHE A 197 16.54 5.25 12.89
CA PHE A 197 16.92 4.43 11.74
C PHE A 197 17.49 5.25 10.57
N GLU A 198 17.69 6.56 10.74
CA GLU A 198 18.07 7.46 9.65
C GLU A 198 19.36 7.03 8.94
N GLU A 199 20.41 6.69 9.69
CA GLU A 199 21.71 6.30 9.10
C GLU A 199 21.62 4.99 8.31
N GLN A 200 20.89 4.00 8.84
CA GLN A 200 20.68 2.71 8.19
C GLN A 200 19.81 2.87 6.93
N LEU A 201 18.78 3.71 6.99
CA LEU A 201 17.94 4.05 5.85
C LEU A 201 18.74 4.77 4.76
N ASP A 202 19.60 5.72 5.12
CA ASP A 202 20.48 6.40 4.16
C ASP A 202 21.41 5.41 3.48
N ALA A 203 22.07 4.54 4.26
CA ALA A 203 22.92 3.48 3.72
C ALA A 203 22.16 2.52 2.79
N PHE A 204 20.91 2.20 3.12
CA PHE A 204 20.02 1.42 2.27
C PHE A 204 19.69 2.14 0.96
N TRP A 205 19.32 3.43 1.01
CA TRP A 205 18.97 4.22 -0.18
C TRP A 205 20.14 4.37 -1.15
N GLN A 206 21.39 4.37 -0.67
CA GLN A 206 22.58 4.37 -1.54
C GLN A 206 22.79 3.05 -2.30
N ARG A 207 22.19 1.95 -1.85
CA ARG A 207 22.39 0.60 -2.43
C ARG A 207 21.22 0.14 -3.28
N VAL A 208 19.99 0.44 -2.88
CA VAL A 208 18.78 0.01 -3.60
C VAL A 208 18.62 0.75 -4.92
N ASP A 209 18.23 0.02 -5.97
CA ASP A 209 17.85 0.65 -7.23
C ASP A 209 16.47 1.29 -7.10
N MET A 210 16.36 2.59 -7.32
CA MET A 210 15.10 3.32 -7.21
C MET A 210 15.03 4.51 -8.17
N PRO A 211 13.83 4.88 -8.65
CA PRO A 211 13.67 6.04 -9.53
C PRO A 211 14.06 7.35 -8.84
N PRO A 212 14.58 8.34 -9.59
CA PRO A 212 15.00 9.63 -9.02
C PRO A 212 13.92 10.37 -8.22
N HIS A 213 12.65 10.25 -8.62
CA HIS A 213 11.54 10.90 -7.91
C HIS A 213 11.32 10.33 -6.51
N LEU A 214 11.42 9.00 -6.35
CA LEU A 214 11.35 8.33 -5.05
C LEU A 214 12.58 8.67 -4.19
N ARG A 215 13.77 8.73 -4.80
CA ARG A 215 14.99 9.17 -4.11
C ARG A 215 14.86 10.59 -3.55
N ALA A 216 14.33 11.50 -4.35
CA ALA A 216 14.08 12.88 -3.92
C ALA A 216 13.06 12.98 -2.78
N LEU A 217 12.07 12.07 -2.70
CA LEU A 217 11.17 11.97 -1.54
C LEU A 217 11.96 11.55 -0.28
N CYS A 218 12.80 10.52 -0.37
CA CYS A 218 13.61 10.03 0.75
C CYS A 218 14.57 11.11 1.27
N GLU A 219 15.32 11.76 0.37
CA GLU A 219 16.27 12.83 0.71
C GLU A 219 15.57 14.02 1.37
N ARG A 220 14.39 14.42 0.87
CA ARG A 220 13.60 15.50 1.47
C ARG A 220 13.10 15.14 2.86
N MET A 221 12.55 13.93 3.03
CA MET A 221 12.09 13.43 4.33
C MET A 221 13.22 13.42 5.35
N ARG A 222 14.42 13.00 4.95
CA ARG A 222 15.62 13.05 5.80
C ARG A 222 16.00 14.49 6.16
N ALA A 223 16.08 15.38 5.17
CA ALA A 223 16.47 16.78 5.39
C ALA A 223 15.51 17.54 6.34
N GLU A 224 14.23 17.17 6.35
CA GLU A 224 13.21 17.75 7.23
C GLU A 224 13.08 17.06 8.60
N GLY A 225 13.77 15.93 8.80
CA GLY A 225 13.67 15.08 9.97
C GLY A 225 12.61 13.98 9.83
N LEU A 226 13.02 12.73 10.06
CA LEU A 226 12.12 11.58 9.93
C LEU A 226 11.07 11.57 11.06
N PRO A 227 9.76 11.42 10.73
CA PRO A 227 8.69 11.53 11.71
C PRO A 227 8.54 10.27 12.58
N GLU A 228 7.74 10.37 13.63
CA GLU A 228 7.14 9.19 14.26
C GLU A 228 5.82 8.85 13.57
N ILE A 229 5.56 7.57 13.33
CA ILE A 229 4.34 7.10 12.66
C ILE A 229 3.44 6.37 13.63
N ALA A 230 2.14 6.63 13.58
CA ALA A 230 1.17 5.89 14.36
C ALA A 230 1.19 4.41 13.95
N VAL A 231 1.33 3.52 14.93
CA VAL A 231 1.25 2.07 14.78
C VAL A 231 -0.16 1.57 15.04
N SER A 232 -0.96 2.33 15.78
CA SER A 232 -2.31 1.94 16.15
C SER A 232 -3.33 3.07 15.95
N HIS A 233 -4.57 2.67 15.74
CA HIS A 233 -5.74 3.55 15.73
C HIS A 233 -6.86 2.95 16.58
N PRO A 234 -7.59 3.75 17.37
CA PRO A 234 -8.85 3.30 17.97
C PRO A 234 -9.84 2.90 16.86
N SER A 235 -10.16 1.62 16.79
CA SER A 235 -11.00 1.06 15.74
C SER A 235 -11.49 -0.33 16.13
N GLU A 236 -12.56 -0.77 15.48
CA GLU A 236 -13.05 -2.15 15.57
C GLU A 236 -12.55 -3.02 14.41
N TRP A 237 -12.12 -2.40 13.30
CA TRP A 237 -11.71 -3.06 12.05
C TRP A 237 -10.19 -3.16 11.91
N GLY A 238 -9.65 -4.38 11.87
CA GLY A 238 -8.23 -4.65 11.68
C GLY A 238 -7.66 -5.73 12.60
N VAL A 239 -6.34 -5.88 12.64
CA VAL A 239 -5.65 -6.71 13.63
C VAL A 239 -5.67 -6.03 15.00
N PRO A 240 -6.16 -6.67 16.07
CA PRO A 240 -6.09 -6.13 17.43
C PRO A 240 -4.66 -5.93 17.90
N VAL A 241 -4.37 -4.79 18.53
CA VAL A 241 -3.05 -4.54 19.13
C VAL A 241 -2.82 -5.48 20.31
N PRO A 242 -1.66 -6.17 20.39
CA PRO A 242 -1.38 -7.16 21.44
C PRO A 242 -0.94 -6.52 22.77
N VAL A 243 -0.47 -5.27 22.73
CA VAL A 243 0.09 -4.54 23.85
C VAL A 243 -0.98 -4.20 24.88
N GLU A 244 -0.69 -4.49 26.16
CA GLU A 244 -1.59 -4.19 27.27
C GLU A 244 -1.88 -2.69 27.38
N GLY A 245 -3.14 -2.33 27.64
CA GLY A 245 -3.61 -0.94 27.61
C GLY A 245 -4.01 -0.41 26.23
N PHE A 246 -3.75 -1.15 25.15
CA PHE A 246 -4.09 -0.74 23.77
C PHE A 246 -4.98 -1.75 23.02
N ARG A 247 -5.54 -2.76 23.71
CA ARG A 247 -6.30 -3.87 23.10
C ARG A 247 -7.59 -3.44 22.39
N ASP A 248 -8.12 -2.26 22.72
CA ASP A 248 -9.25 -1.61 22.06
C ASP A 248 -8.88 -0.94 20.73
N GLN A 249 -7.60 -0.94 20.37
CA GLN A 249 -7.08 -0.38 19.13
C GLN A 249 -6.78 -1.46 18.09
N ARG A 250 -6.57 -1.02 16.86
CA ARG A 250 -6.14 -1.87 15.73
C ARG A 250 -4.80 -1.40 15.21
N VAL A 251 -3.97 -2.35 14.79
CA VAL A 251 -2.71 -2.07 14.12
C VAL A 251 -3.04 -1.32 12.82
N TYR A 252 -2.32 -0.22 12.59
CA TYR A 252 -2.42 0.56 11.37
C TYR A 252 -2.05 -0.33 10.18
N VAL A 253 -2.88 -0.34 9.13
CA VAL A 253 -2.77 -1.30 8.02
C VAL A 253 -1.40 -1.26 7.34
N TRP A 254 -0.82 -0.08 7.18
CA TRP A 254 0.53 0.07 6.62
C TRP A 254 1.59 -0.54 7.55
N PHE A 255 1.41 -0.46 8.86
CA PHE A 255 2.37 -1.09 9.79
C PHE A 255 2.24 -2.62 9.81
N GLU A 256 1.03 -3.20 9.72
CA GLU A 256 0.89 -4.67 9.63
C GLU A 256 1.32 -5.25 8.27
N MET A 257 1.35 -4.44 7.21
CA MET A 257 1.77 -4.89 5.89
C MET A 257 3.25 -5.33 5.88
N ALA A 258 4.11 -4.65 6.65
CA ALA A 258 5.52 -5.02 6.78
C ALA A 258 5.71 -6.46 7.27
N PRO A 259 5.24 -6.87 8.47
CA PRO A 259 5.29 -8.27 8.88
C PRO A 259 4.48 -9.21 7.97
N GLY A 260 3.44 -8.73 7.30
CA GLY A 260 2.74 -9.50 6.25
C GLY A 260 3.67 -9.95 5.11
N TYR A 261 4.54 -9.07 4.62
CA TYR A 261 5.56 -9.43 3.63
C TYR A 261 6.59 -10.41 4.20
N LEU A 262 7.01 -10.24 5.46
CA LEU A 262 7.95 -11.16 6.11
C LEU A 262 7.37 -12.57 6.26
N LEU A 263 6.11 -12.69 6.66
CA LEU A 263 5.41 -13.97 6.75
C LEU A 263 5.41 -14.70 5.41
N GLU A 264 5.10 -14.01 4.31
CA GLU A 264 5.15 -14.62 2.98
C GLU A 264 6.57 -15.00 2.58
N TRP A 265 7.54 -14.14 2.85
CA TRP A 265 8.94 -14.43 2.60
C TRP A 265 9.41 -15.69 3.34
N GLU A 266 9.03 -15.87 4.61
CA GLU A 266 9.35 -17.08 5.38
C GLU A 266 8.71 -18.33 4.78
N LYS A 267 7.44 -18.23 4.33
CA LYS A 267 6.74 -19.31 3.61
C LYS A 267 7.42 -19.70 2.29
N CYS A 268 8.23 -18.81 1.69
CA CYS A 268 8.95 -19.10 0.45
C CYS A 268 10.12 -20.08 0.62
N GLY A 269 10.47 -20.46 1.86
CA GLY A 269 11.59 -21.36 2.15
C GLY A 269 12.89 -20.58 2.29
N THR A 270 13.37 -20.46 3.52
CA THR A 270 14.57 -19.71 3.90
C THR A 270 15.85 -20.48 3.54
N GLY A 271 16.30 -20.35 2.30
CA GLY A 271 17.70 -20.61 1.94
C GLY A 271 18.50 -19.32 2.05
N ARG A 272 19.55 -19.27 2.89
CA ARG A 272 20.55 -18.20 2.79
C ARG A 272 21.40 -18.42 1.52
N PRO A 273 21.71 -17.36 0.75
CA PRO A 273 21.26 -15.98 0.96
C PRO A 273 19.81 -15.80 0.49
N ALA A 274 18.96 -15.31 1.38
CA ALA A 274 17.57 -15.07 1.06
C ALA A 274 17.44 -13.99 -0.04
N PRO A 275 16.41 -14.04 -0.90
CA PRO A 275 16.22 -13.02 -1.92
C PRO A 275 15.99 -11.65 -1.32
N SER A 276 16.69 -10.64 -1.85
CA SER A 276 16.32 -9.23 -1.68
C SER A 276 15.23 -8.92 -2.69
N PRO A 277 13.99 -8.59 -2.27
CA PRO A 277 12.87 -8.50 -3.19
C PRO A 277 12.99 -7.35 -4.19
N VAL A 278 12.42 -7.54 -5.39
CA VAL A 278 12.09 -6.45 -6.31
C VAL A 278 10.62 -6.07 -6.08
N GLN A 279 10.36 -4.84 -5.65
CA GLN A 279 9.02 -4.40 -5.27
C GLN A 279 8.41 -3.47 -6.32
N PHE A 280 7.17 -3.75 -6.72
CA PHE A 280 6.39 -2.96 -7.65
C PHE A 280 5.27 -2.22 -6.91
N PHE A 281 5.19 -0.90 -7.09
CA PHE A 281 4.18 -0.08 -6.41
C PHE A 281 3.92 1.27 -7.11
N GLY A 282 2.83 1.95 -6.76
CA GLY A 282 2.55 3.32 -7.21
C GLY A 282 3.33 4.35 -6.37
N PHE A 283 3.66 5.51 -6.94
CA PHE A 283 4.45 6.54 -6.23
C PHE A 283 3.85 6.98 -4.89
N ASP A 284 2.52 6.98 -4.77
CA ASP A 284 1.77 7.23 -3.53
C ASP A 284 2.08 6.26 -2.38
N ASN A 285 2.64 5.10 -2.69
CA ASN A 285 3.08 4.09 -1.72
C ASN A 285 4.57 4.22 -1.37
N GLY A 286 5.30 5.13 -2.03
CA GLY A 286 6.75 5.23 -1.95
C GLY A 286 7.27 5.46 -0.54
N TYR A 287 6.56 6.23 0.28
CA TYR A 287 6.91 6.44 1.67
C TYR A 287 6.94 5.12 2.47
N PHE A 288 5.93 4.27 2.30
CA PHE A 288 5.82 3.04 3.06
C PHE A 288 6.92 2.05 2.66
N HIS A 289 7.13 1.88 1.35
CA HIS A 289 8.12 0.92 0.83
C HIS A 289 9.57 1.35 1.00
N ALA A 290 9.88 2.65 0.92
CA ALA A 290 11.25 3.15 1.00
C ALA A 290 11.67 3.61 2.41
N LEU A 291 10.72 3.86 3.32
CA LEU A 291 11.00 4.34 4.68
C LEU A 291 10.39 3.44 5.75
N LEU A 292 9.05 3.32 5.80
CA LEU A 292 8.38 2.65 6.93
C LEU A 292 8.75 1.16 7.03
N PHE A 293 8.60 0.40 5.95
CA PHE A 293 8.86 -1.04 5.99
C PHE A 293 10.34 -1.35 6.20
N PRO A 294 11.29 -0.71 5.48
CA PRO A 294 12.71 -0.90 5.76
C PRO A 294 13.08 -0.61 7.21
N ALA A 295 12.56 0.47 7.81
CA ALA A 295 12.82 0.77 9.21
C ALA A 295 12.21 -0.28 10.15
N ALA A 296 10.99 -0.76 9.89
CA ALA A 296 10.40 -1.85 10.66
C ALA A 296 11.21 -3.15 10.56
N TYR A 297 11.74 -3.47 9.37
CA TYR A 297 12.62 -4.64 9.17
C TYR A 297 13.96 -4.49 9.89
N LEU A 298 14.54 -3.30 9.88
CA LEU A 298 15.76 -2.99 10.62
C LEU A 298 15.56 -3.05 12.13
N ALA A 299 14.36 -2.71 12.61
CA ALA A 299 14.00 -2.81 14.03
C ALA A 299 13.84 -4.27 14.50
N ASP A 300 13.28 -5.15 13.66
CA ASP A 300 13.07 -6.57 14.01
C ASP A 300 14.33 -7.42 13.79
N ALA A 301 15.23 -6.99 12.91
CA ALA A 301 16.46 -7.72 12.61
C ALA A 301 17.46 -7.68 13.78
N ALA A 302 18.08 -8.83 14.07
CA ALA A 302 19.15 -8.91 15.08
C ALA A 302 20.40 -8.08 14.70
N GLU A 303 20.67 -7.94 13.40
CA GLU A 303 21.76 -7.14 12.84
C GLU A 303 21.25 -6.46 11.56
N PRO A 304 21.69 -5.23 11.22
CA PRO A 304 21.21 -4.51 10.04
C PRO A 304 21.34 -5.28 8.72
N ASP A 305 22.43 -6.01 8.53
CA ASP A 305 22.68 -6.82 7.32
C ASP A 305 21.80 -8.08 7.23
N ALA A 306 21.08 -8.43 8.31
CA ALA A 306 20.13 -9.53 8.32
C ALA A 306 18.71 -9.13 7.91
N ALA A 307 18.41 -7.82 7.83
CA ALA A 307 17.11 -7.33 7.43
C ALA A 307 16.82 -7.67 5.95
N PRO A 308 15.63 -8.19 5.61
CA PRO A 308 15.26 -8.55 4.24
C PRO A 308 14.90 -7.32 3.40
N LEU A 309 15.88 -6.43 3.20
CA LEU A 309 15.72 -5.19 2.47
C LEU A 309 15.58 -5.43 0.95
N PRO A 310 14.71 -4.68 0.26
CA PRO A 310 14.54 -4.74 -1.19
C PRO A 310 15.83 -4.45 -1.97
N SER A 311 15.99 -5.08 -3.14
CA SER A 311 17.10 -4.78 -4.07
C SER A 311 16.75 -3.70 -5.08
N ALA A 312 15.47 -3.60 -5.46
CA ALA A 312 14.99 -2.62 -6.43
C ALA A 312 13.52 -2.24 -6.21
N PHE A 313 13.21 -1.00 -6.58
CA PHE A 313 11.87 -0.44 -6.62
C PHE A 313 11.45 -0.11 -8.04
N ILE A 314 10.37 -0.72 -8.51
CA ILE A 314 9.75 -0.40 -9.79
C ILE A 314 8.48 0.40 -9.53
N VAL A 315 8.59 1.71 -9.69
CA VAL A 315 7.54 2.66 -9.33
C VAL A 315 6.74 3.08 -10.55
N ASN A 316 5.41 2.99 -10.44
CA ASN A 316 4.49 3.58 -11.40
C ASN A 316 4.09 4.99 -10.98
N GLU A 317 4.26 5.93 -11.90
CA GLU A 317 3.68 7.27 -11.77
C GLU A 317 2.16 7.21 -12.05
N PHE A 318 1.42 8.27 -11.70
CA PHE A 318 -0.03 8.28 -11.95
C PHE A 318 -0.36 8.16 -13.43
N TYR A 319 -1.21 7.18 -13.76
CA TYR A 319 -1.79 7.03 -15.09
C TYR A 319 -3.10 7.82 -15.18
N ARG A 320 -3.31 8.59 -16.25
CA ARG A 320 -4.50 9.44 -16.44
C ARG A 320 -5.37 8.95 -17.60
N LEU A 321 -6.66 9.32 -17.55
CA LEU A 321 -7.64 9.09 -18.61
C LEU A 321 -8.13 10.43 -19.13
N GLU A 322 -7.93 10.69 -20.43
CA GLU A 322 -8.32 11.96 -21.07
C GLU A 322 -7.73 13.19 -20.36
N GLY A 323 -6.48 13.10 -19.89
CA GLY A 323 -5.77 14.15 -19.16
C GLY A 323 -6.16 14.31 -17.68
N LEU A 324 -7.20 13.60 -17.22
CA LEU A 324 -7.74 13.69 -15.87
C LEU A 324 -7.35 12.48 -15.01
N LYS A 325 -7.27 12.68 -13.68
CA LYS A 325 -7.09 11.58 -12.72
C LYS A 325 -8.29 10.63 -12.79
N PHE A 326 -8.03 9.33 -12.76
CA PHE A 326 -9.06 8.33 -12.53
C PHE A 326 -9.88 8.68 -11.28
N SER A 327 -11.20 8.53 -11.38
CA SER A 327 -12.10 8.87 -10.29
C SER A 327 -13.28 7.93 -10.29
N THR A 328 -13.27 7.03 -9.31
CA THR A 328 -14.37 6.08 -9.07
C THR A 328 -15.65 6.81 -8.69
N SER A 329 -15.57 7.85 -7.85
CA SER A 329 -16.70 8.68 -7.43
C SER A 329 -17.35 9.47 -8.58
N ARG A 330 -16.57 9.97 -9.54
CA ARG A 330 -17.08 10.68 -10.73
C ARG A 330 -17.38 9.74 -11.90
N ARG A 331 -17.23 8.42 -11.71
CA ARG A 331 -17.29 7.41 -12.78
C ARG A 331 -16.40 7.74 -13.99
N HIS A 332 -15.28 8.42 -13.75
CA HIS A 332 -14.26 8.73 -14.74
C HIS A 332 -13.16 7.69 -14.67
N ALA A 333 -13.48 6.48 -15.12
CA ALA A 333 -12.58 5.34 -15.14
C ALA A 333 -13.01 4.33 -16.21
N ILE A 334 -12.05 3.58 -16.72
CA ILE A 334 -12.30 2.35 -17.48
C ILE A 334 -12.00 1.19 -16.53
N TRP A 335 -13.02 0.42 -16.18
CA TRP A 335 -12.88 -0.72 -15.29
C TRP A 335 -12.26 -1.90 -16.02
N ALA A 336 -11.30 -2.57 -15.38
CA ALA A 336 -10.56 -3.66 -16.00
C ALA A 336 -11.47 -4.86 -16.32
N HIS A 337 -12.43 -5.19 -15.45
CA HIS A 337 -13.39 -6.26 -15.70
C HIS A 337 -14.30 -5.97 -16.90
N GLU A 338 -14.77 -4.72 -17.06
CA GLU A 338 -15.58 -4.31 -18.21
C GLU A 338 -14.78 -4.39 -19.52
N GLU A 339 -13.49 -4.03 -19.47
CA GLU A 339 -12.61 -4.13 -20.63
C GLU A 339 -12.36 -5.59 -21.02
N LEU A 340 -11.99 -6.43 -20.06
CA LEU A 340 -11.71 -7.86 -20.27
C LEU A 340 -12.93 -8.65 -20.76
N ALA A 341 -14.15 -8.18 -20.47
CA ALA A 341 -15.36 -8.75 -21.03
C ALA A 341 -15.56 -8.43 -22.53
N ARG A 342 -14.86 -7.42 -23.06
CA ARG A 342 -15.03 -6.90 -24.42
C ARG A 342 -13.84 -7.19 -25.34
N THR A 343 -12.69 -7.52 -24.78
CA THR A 343 -11.45 -7.75 -25.53
C THR A 343 -10.58 -8.83 -24.89
N SER A 344 -9.51 -9.25 -25.58
CA SER A 344 -8.58 -10.24 -25.05
C SER A 344 -7.70 -9.64 -23.95
N ALA A 345 -7.19 -10.49 -23.07
CA ALA A 345 -6.18 -10.09 -22.08
C ALA A 345 -4.98 -9.39 -22.74
N ASP A 346 -4.55 -9.87 -23.92
CA ASP A 346 -3.41 -9.32 -24.65
C ASP A 346 -3.62 -7.88 -25.08
N VAL A 347 -4.86 -7.48 -25.43
CA VAL A 347 -5.17 -6.09 -25.75
C VAL A 347 -4.99 -5.19 -24.53
N LEU A 348 -5.56 -5.58 -23.39
CA LEU A 348 -5.40 -4.83 -22.15
C LEU A 348 -3.92 -4.72 -21.79
N ARG A 349 -3.20 -5.85 -21.80
CA ARG A 349 -1.77 -5.94 -21.46
C ARG A 349 -0.92 -5.06 -22.37
N TYR A 350 -1.08 -5.21 -23.69
CA TYR A 350 -0.35 -4.41 -24.67
C TYR A 350 -0.60 -2.92 -24.43
N HIS A 351 -1.87 -2.52 -24.27
CA HIS A 351 -2.23 -1.12 -24.08
C HIS A 351 -1.54 -0.52 -22.85
N VAL A 352 -1.74 -1.13 -21.67
CA VAL A 352 -1.26 -0.55 -20.41
C VAL A 352 0.26 -0.68 -20.23
N LEU A 353 0.90 -1.66 -20.86
CA LEU A 353 2.36 -1.81 -20.83
C LEU A 353 3.07 -0.89 -21.84
N SER A 354 2.46 -0.61 -22.99
CA SER A 354 3.04 0.27 -24.02
C SER A 354 3.09 1.74 -23.61
N ASP A 355 2.14 2.18 -22.79
CA ASP A 355 2.08 3.55 -22.26
C ASP A 355 2.25 3.60 -20.72
N ARG A 356 2.94 2.60 -20.16
CA ARG A 356 3.13 2.49 -18.72
C ARG A 356 3.81 3.77 -18.17
N PRO A 357 3.25 4.40 -17.13
CA PRO A 357 3.82 5.61 -16.53
C PRO A 357 5.11 5.30 -15.76
N ASN A 358 6.25 5.37 -16.45
CA ASN A 358 7.58 5.17 -15.88
C ASN A 358 8.36 6.49 -15.88
N GLY A 359 8.74 6.98 -14.70
CA GLY A 359 9.47 8.24 -14.50
C GLY A 359 8.69 9.51 -14.81
N ARG A 360 7.53 9.41 -15.47
CA ARG A 360 6.58 10.51 -15.70
C ARG A 360 5.15 9.98 -15.74
N GLN A 361 4.21 10.85 -15.41
CA GLN A 361 2.79 10.58 -15.62
C GLN A 361 2.49 10.46 -17.12
N THR A 362 1.67 9.48 -17.48
CA THR A 362 1.15 9.30 -18.84
C THR A 362 -0.37 9.47 -18.82
N SER A 363 -0.93 9.67 -20.01
CA SER A 363 -2.38 9.76 -20.18
C SER A 363 -2.76 9.11 -21.49
N PHE A 364 -3.73 8.22 -21.44
CA PHE A 364 -4.32 7.64 -22.64
C PHE A 364 -5.73 8.18 -22.87
N THR A 365 -6.24 7.93 -24.07
CA THR A 365 -7.59 8.26 -24.48
C THR A 365 -8.34 6.98 -24.81
N SER A 366 -9.67 7.05 -24.82
CA SER A 366 -10.52 5.94 -25.26
C SER A 366 -10.18 5.51 -26.70
N ALA A 367 -9.74 6.47 -27.54
CA ALA A 367 -9.27 6.20 -28.89
C ALA A 367 -7.95 5.41 -28.93
N ALA A 368 -7.02 5.65 -28.00
CA ALA A 368 -5.77 4.88 -27.91
C ALA A 368 -6.03 3.41 -27.53
N LEU A 369 -7.00 3.17 -26.65
CA LEU A 369 -7.45 1.82 -26.32
C LEU A 369 -8.15 1.15 -27.51
N ALA A 370 -9.00 1.87 -28.23
CA ALA A 370 -9.62 1.37 -29.46
C ALA A 370 -8.59 1.03 -30.55
N HIS A 371 -7.53 1.83 -30.67
CA HIS A 371 -6.41 1.53 -31.57
C HIS A 371 -5.68 0.25 -31.16
N SER A 372 -5.48 0.03 -29.85
CA SER A 372 -4.86 -1.19 -29.33
C SER A 372 -5.71 -2.43 -29.65
N ARG A 373 -7.05 -2.32 -29.53
CA ARG A 373 -7.99 -3.37 -29.95
C ARG A 373 -7.87 -3.67 -31.44
N ALA A 374 -7.88 -2.64 -32.29
CA ALA A 374 -7.79 -2.81 -33.74
C ALA A 374 -6.46 -3.42 -34.19
N ARG A 375 -5.38 -3.18 -33.44
CA ARG A 375 -4.04 -3.71 -33.74
C ARG A 375 -3.90 -5.21 -33.45
N LEU A 376 -4.67 -5.74 -32.49
CA LEU A 376 -4.56 -7.11 -31.99
C LEU A 376 -5.83 -7.94 -32.25
N ALA A 377 -6.80 -7.39 -32.97
CA ALA A 377 -7.91 -8.12 -33.58
C ALA A 377 -7.43 -8.84 -34.84
#